data_AF-A0A2V8E6B2-F1
#
_entry.id   AF-A0A2V8E6B2-F1
#
_cell.length_a   1.000
_cell.length_b   1.000
_cell.length_c   1.000
_cell.angle_alpha   90.00
_cell.angle_beta   90.00
_cell.angle_gamma   90.00
#
_symmetry.space_group_name_H-M   'P 1'
#
loop_
_entity.id
_entity.type
_entity.pdbx_description
1 polymer ?
#
loop_
_entity_poly.entity_id
_entity_poly.type
_entity_poly.pdbx_seq_one_letter_code
_entity_poly.pdbx_strand_id
1 'polypeptide(L)'
;MRSIGLSTAAGLVAFASLLSTNVAAQWLNFPTPGTPRLPDGTPNLSAPAPRTADGKPDLSGVWRGAGPFYRFNIAEDLEPGDVEPWAEALFLQRVRNSRKDSPLARCLPVSLPFHNFFNLTKIVQTPGLTLILYESPNSPHRTVFTDGRDLPKDPNPTWLGYSVGRWDGDTLVVTSAGFNDKGWLDSAGHPQTESLRITERLRRRDFGHMDFEMTIDDPTVFTRPFTVKKERLLAADTELLEDVCENEKDGSHLSGDTGIRLSPGLLAAYAGVYELAAGRTFVVRATGDMLFVQGLGEPKLPLFVQSDTKFMSTANPTGFEFIKDAQGNVSHLLVRGAAGDRKAVRKGPVPDQRK
;
A
#
# COMPACT_ATOMS: atom_id res chain seq x y z
N MET A 1 31.58 4.66 -69.13
CA MET A 1 32.35 5.26 -68.01
C MET A 1 31.60 5.00 -66.71
N ARG A 2 32.34 4.68 -65.67
CA ARG A 2 31.91 4.22 -64.34
C ARG A 2 31.07 5.29 -63.60
N SER A 3 30.03 4.87 -62.86
CA SER A 3 29.96 4.91 -61.39
C SER A 3 28.51 4.67 -60.90
N ILE A 4 28.27 3.63 -60.07
CA ILE A 4 27.93 3.70 -58.62
C ILE A 4 26.60 4.45 -58.38
N GLY A 5 25.55 3.91 -57.76
CA GLY A 5 25.34 2.70 -56.98
C GLY A 5 24.17 2.97 -56.01
N LEU A 6 23.34 1.98 -55.72
CA LEU A 6 22.95 1.52 -54.38
C LEU A 6 21.71 0.62 -54.50
N SER A 7 21.95 -0.66 -54.25
CA SER A 7 20.95 -1.69 -54.11
C SER A 7 20.04 -1.41 -52.91
N THR A 8 18.73 -1.42 -53.16
CA THR A 8 17.70 -1.56 -52.13
C THR A 8 17.78 -2.96 -51.53
N ALA A 9 18.49 -3.10 -50.40
CA ALA A 9 18.39 -4.27 -49.54
C ALA A 9 17.31 -4.00 -48.49
N ALA A 10 16.21 -4.73 -48.58
CA ALA A 10 15.15 -4.78 -47.59
C ALA A 10 15.73 -5.30 -46.26
N GLY A 11 15.86 -4.41 -45.28
CA GLY A 11 16.13 -4.76 -43.89
C GLY A 11 14.82 -4.84 -43.11
N LEU A 12 14.38 -6.06 -42.81
CA LEU A 12 13.42 -6.31 -41.73
C LEU A 12 14.03 -5.79 -40.42
N VAL A 13 13.64 -4.59 -40.00
CA VAL A 13 13.85 -4.17 -38.61
C VAL A 13 12.68 -4.75 -37.82
N ALA A 14 12.95 -5.88 -37.17
CA ALA A 14 12.08 -6.43 -36.15
C ALA A 14 11.84 -5.35 -35.09
N PHE A 15 10.58 -4.92 -34.96
CA PHE A 15 10.08 -4.14 -33.85
C PHE A 15 10.12 -5.05 -32.60
N ALA A 16 11.30 -5.12 -31.97
CA ALA A 16 11.43 -5.67 -30.63
C ALA A 16 10.74 -4.69 -29.68
N SER A 17 9.48 -4.97 -29.41
CA SER A 17 8.73 -4.44 -28.29
C SER A 17 9.54 -4.73 -27.02
N LEU A 18 10.27 -3.72 -26.55
CA LEU A 18 10.64 -3.60 -25.14
C LEU A 18 9.35 -3.36 -24.37
N LEU A 19 8.55 -4.42 -24.24
CA LEU A 19 7.81 -4.68 -23.02
C LEU A 19 8.83 -4.49 -21.92
N SER A 20 8.71 -3.42 -21.17
CA SER A 20 9.30 -3.32 -19.84
C SER A 20 8.88 -4.58 -19.10
N THR A 21 9.74 -5.59 -19.12
CA THR A 21 9.75 -6.61 -18.10
C THR A 21 9.94 -5.80 -16.83
N ASN A 22 8.86 -5.62 -16.07
CA ASN A 22 9.04 -5.48 -14.64
C ASN A 22 9.82 -6.72 -14.27
N VAL A 23 11.11 -6.57 -14.05
CA VAL A 23 11.98 -7.65 -13.62
C VAL A 23 11.45 -8.01 -12.23
N ALA A 24 10.48 -8.93 -12.19
CA ALA A 24 10.04 -9.61 -10.98
C ALA A 24 11.10 -10.63 -10.54
N ALA A 25 12.38 -10.35 -10.80
CA ALA A 25 13.50 -11.27 -10.54
C ALA A 25 14.08 -11.12 -9.14
N GLN A 26 13.46 -10.32 -8.26
CA GLN A 26 13.77 -10.39 -6.84
C GLN A 26 13.34 -11.75 -6.29
N TRP A 27 12.17 -12.27 -6.69
CA TRP A 27 11.60 -13.47 -6.09
C TRP A 27 12.16 -14.75 -6.71
N LEU A 28 12.54 -15.68 -5.83
CA LEU A 28 13.05 -16.98 -6.23
C LEU A 28 11.94 -17.77 -6.91
N ASN A 29 12.28 -18.45 -8.01
CA ASN A 29 11.48 -19.54 -8.56
C ASN A 29 11.91 -20.81 -7.84
N PHE A 30 11.34 -21.06 -6.65
CA PHE A 30 11.74 -22.13 -5.75
C PHE A 30 10.53 -23.00 -5.38
N PRO A 31 10.35 -24.17 -6.05
CA PRO A 31 9.19 -25.02 -5.83
C PRO A 31 8.98 -25.39 -4.37
N THR A 32 7.79 -25.10 -3.83
CA THR A 32 7.47 -25.40 -2.43
C THR A 32 7.03 -26.88 -2.32
N PRO A 33 7.70 -27.71 -1.49
CA PRO A 33 7.29 -29.09 -1.28
C PRO A 33 5.86 -29.21 -0.75
N GLY A 34 5.11 -30.21 -1.21
CA GLY A 34 3.74 -30.46 -0.75
C GLY A 34 2.66 -29.57 -1.37
N THR A 35 3.03 -28.59 -2.21
CA THR A 35 2.06 -27.81 -2.99
C THR A 35 1.29 -28.70 -3.95
N PRO A 36 -0.06 -28.76 -3.88
CA PRO A 36 -0.89 -29.43 -4.88
C PRO A 36 -0.67 -28.81 -6.25
N ARG A 37 -0.60 -29.65 -7.29
CA ARG A 37 -0.33 -29.19 -8.67
C ARG A 37 -1.42 -29.67 -9.63
N LEU A 38 -1.65 -28.86 -10.66
CA LEU A 38 -2.44 -29.23 -11.82
C LEU A 38 -1.62 -30.16 -12.75
N PRO A 39 -2.24 -30.81 -13.75
CA PRO A 39 -1.53 -31.69 -14.69
C PRO A 39 -0.39 -31.01 -15.46
N ASP A 40 -0.44 -29.68 -15.63
CA ASP A 40 0.60 -28.87 -16.27
C ASP A 40 1.77 -28.50 -15.32
N GLY A 41 1.72 -28.94 -14.06
CA GLY A 41 2.74 -28.67 -13.05
C GLY A 41 2.58 -27.34 -12.31
N THR A 42 1.62 -26.49 -12.67
CA THR A 42 1.37 -25.22 -11.97
C THR A 42 0.71 -25.46 -10.59
N PRO A 43 0.98 -24.61 -9.58
CA PRO A 43 0.30 -24.69 -8.28
C PRO A 43 -1.23 -24.62 -8.40
N ASN A 44 -1.92 -25.60 -7.83
CA ASN A 44 -3.38 -25.61 -7.74
C ASN A 44 -3.84 -24.82 -6.50
N LEU A 45 -4.05 -23.52 -6.68
CA LEU A 45 -4.46 -22.62 -5.60
C LEU A 45 -5.89 -22.87 -5.08
N SER A 46 -6.74 -23.60 -5.81
CA SER A 46 -8.11 -23.94 -5.35
C SER A 46 -8.22 -25.32 -4.71
N ALA A 47 -7.11 -26.03 -4.51
CA ALA A 47 -7.10 -27.28 -3.77
C ALA A 47 -7.58 -27.10 -2.32
N PRO A 48 -8.04 -28.16 -1.62
CA PRO A 48 -8.46 -28.03 -0.22
C PRO A 48 -7.39 -27.41 0.68
N ALA A 49 -7.82 -26.61 1.65
CA ALA A 49 -6.90 -26.00 2.62
C ALA A 49 -6.15 -27.09 3.42
N PRO A 50 -4.82 -26.97 3.59
CA PRO A 50 -4.06 -27.88 4.43
C PRO A 50 -4.50 -27.74 5.90
N ARG A 51 -4.35 -28.83 6.66
CA ARG A 51 -4.75 -28.93 8.06
C ARG A 51 -3.58 -29.36 8.92
N THR A 52 -3.45 -28.79 10.10
CA THR A 52 -2.50 -29.22 11.13
C THR A 52 -2.96 -30.53 11.78
N ALA A 53 -2.08 -31.15 12.57
CA ALA A 53 -2.36 -32.43 13.24
C ALA A 53 -3.56 -32.38 14.21
N ASP A 54 -3.86 -31.20 14.77
CA ASP A 54 -5.03 -30.93 15.62
C ASP A 54 -6.28 -30.52 14.82
N GLY A 55 -6.25 -30.63 13.48
CA GLY A 55 -7.39 -30.42 12.59
C GLY A 55 -7.72 -28.96 12.27
N LYS A 56 -6.93 -28.00 12.76
CA LYS A 56 -7.06 -26.59 12.40
C LYS A 56 -6.55 -26.32 10.98
N PRO A 57 -7.04 -25.30 10.27
CA PRO A 57 -6.39 -24.84 9.04
C PRO A 57 -4.93 -24.50 9.32
N ASP A 58 -4.03 -25.01 8.48
CA ASP A 58 -2.64 -24.60 8.50
C ASP A 58 -2.51 -23.29 7.71
N LEU A 59 -2.16 -22.19 8.39
CA LEU A 59 -1.97 -20.89 7.75
C LEU A 59 -0.56 -20.71 7.17
N SER A 60 0.33 -21.70 7.33
CA SER A 60 1.72 -21.62 6.90
C SER A 60 1.85 -21.43 5.39
N GLY A 61 2.81 -20.58 5.01
CA GLY A 61 3.07 -20.24 3.62
C GLY A 61 3.57 -18.80 3.44
N VAL A 62 4.02 -18.48 2.24
CA VAL A 62 4.35 -17.12 1.83
C VAL A 62 3.10 -16.49 1.22
N TRP A 63 2.64 -15.39 1.79
CA TRP A 63 1.40 -14.71 1.43
C TRP A 63 1.70 -13.30 0.94
N ARG A 64 1.03 -12.88 -0.13
CA ARG A 64 1.04 -11.47 -0.56
C ARG A 64 0.33 -10.61 0.49
N GLY A 65 0.80 -9.40 0.69
CA GLY A 65 0.08 -8.38 1.45
C GLY A 65 -1.28 -8.11 0.81
N ALA A 66 -2.23 -7.61 1.60
CA ALA A 66 -3.63 -7.42 1.23
C ALA A 66 -3.89 -6.27 0.22
N GLY A 67 -2.86 -5.80 -0.47
CA GLY A 67 -2.93 -4.86 -1.59
C GLY A 67 -2.70 -3.39 -1.21
N PRO A 68 -2.38 -2.55 -2.19
CA PRO A 68 -1.87 -1.20 -1.94
C PRO A 68 -2.93 -0.21 -1.43
N PHE A 69 -4.22 -0.53 -1.55
CA PHE A 69 -5.32 0.41 -1.28
C PHE A 69 -5.25 0.98 0.15
N TYR A 70 -5.39 0.13 1.17
CA TYR A 70 -5.31 0.54 2.57
C TYR A 70 -3.87 0.73 3.06
N ARG A 71 -2.87 0.24 2.32
CA ARG A 71 -1.46 0.59 2.56
C ARG A 71 -1.22 2.09 2.36
N PHE A 72 -1.94 2.70 1.43
CA PHE A 72 -1.78 4.10 1.06
C PHE A 72 -2.78 5.02 1.76
N ASN A 73 -4.00 4.55 2.03
CA ASN A 73 -4.97 5.29 2.84
C ASN A 73 -5.81 4.31 3.68
N ILE A 74 -5.47 4.15 4.96
CA ILE A 74 -6.21 3.27 5.88
C ILE A 74 -7.59 3.83 6.24
N ALA A 75 -7.74 5.16 6.18
CA ALA A 75 -8.96 5.90 6.50
C ALA A 75 -9.85 6.14 5.26
N GLU A 76 -9.65 5.39 4.17
CA GLU A 76 -10.37 5.62 2.91
C GLU A 76 -11.90 5.52 3.06
N ASP A 77 -12.37 4.53 3.82
CA ASP A 77 -13.80 4.24 4.01
C ASP A 77 -14.41 5.01 5.18
N LEU A 78 -13.66 5.92 5.80
CA LEU A 78 -14.13 6.75 6.90
C LEU A 78 -14.78 8.03 6.38
N GLU A 79 -15.84 8.44 7.06
CA GLU A 79 -16.54 9.67 6.74
C GLU A 79 -15.78 10.90 7.29
N PRO A 80 -15.96 12.09 6.70
CA PRO A 80 -15.44 13.32 7.30
C PRO A 80 -15.88 13.46 8.77
N GLY A 81 -14.91 13.55 9.68
CA GLY A 81 -15.16 13.64 11.13
C GLY A 81 -15.07 12.30 11.89
N ASP A 82 -14.91 11.16 11.20
CA ASP A 82 -14.59 9.89 11.86
C ASP A 82 -13.13 9.84 12.38
N VAL A 83 -12.26 10.71 11.85
CA VAL A 83 -10.90 10.94 12.35
C VAL A 83 -10.90 12.16 13.27
N GLU A 84 -10.34 12.01 14.47
CA GLU A 84 -10.27 13.07 15.46
C GLU A 84 -9.51 14.30 14.91
N PRO A 85 -9.93 15.55 15.24
CA PRO A 85 -9.38 16.75 14.60
C PRO A 85 -7.86 16.90 14.73
N TRP A 86 -7.28 16.49 15.86
CA TRP A 86 -5.84 16.55 16.07
C TRP A 86 -5.10 15.53 15.18
N ALA A 87 -5.69 14.35 14.96
CA ALA A 87 -5.11 13.29 14.17
C ALA A 87 -5.16 13.64 12.68
N GLU A 88 -6.28 14.20 12.22
CA GLU A 88 -6.40 14.76 10.87
C GLU A 88 -5.39 15.90 10.66
N ALA A 89 -5.28 16.83 11.62
CA ALA A 89 -4.32 17.92 11.53
C ALA A 89 -2.86 17.42 11.44
N LEU A 90 -2.51 16.40 12.22
CA LEU A 90 -1.19 15.76 12.19
C LEU A 90 -0.95 15.01 10.86
N PHE A 91 -1.95 14.28 10.36
CA PHE A 91 -1.89 13.64 9.05
C PHE A 91 -1.61 14.67 7.94
N LEU A 92 -2.39 15.75 7.89
CA LEU A 92 -2.20 16.82 6.91
C LEU A 92 -0.87 17.55 7.08
N GLN A 93 -0.37 17.70 8.31
CA GLN A 93 0.97 18.23 8.57
C GLN A 93 2.06 17.32 7.99
N ARG A 94 1.95 15.99 8.19
CA ARG A 94 2.86 14.99 7.62
C ARG A 94 2.79 14.97 6.09
N VAL A 95 1.61 15.23 5.52
CA VAL A 95 1.47 15.41 4.08
C VAL A 95 2.26 16.64 3.63
N ARG A 96 2.03 17.80 4.25
CA ARG A 96 2.72 19.05 3.90
C ARG A 96 4.23 18.97 4.05
N ASN A 97 4.73 18.26 5.06
CA ASN A 97 6.17 18.09 5.27
C ASN A 97 6.80 17.01 4.39
N SER A 98 6.12 16.57 3.32
CA SER A 98 6.56 15.52 2.41
C SER A 98 6.85 14.19 3.11
N ARG A 99 6.27 13.97 4.29
CA ARG A 99 6.45 12.78 5.14
C ARG A 99 7.90 12.53 5.53
N LYS A 100 8.74 13.58 5.59
CA LYS A 100 10.18 13.46 5.90
C LYS A 100 10.47 12.76 7.24
N ASP A 101 9.50 12.78 8.15
CA ASP A 101 9.59 12.19 9.49
C ASP A 101 8.99 10.78 9.58
N SER A 102 8.68 10.16 8.44
CA SER A 102 8.19 8.78 8.39
C SER A 102 9.20 7.82 9.05
N PRO A 103 8.75 6.85 9.87
CA PRO A 103 9.62 5.80 10.40
C PRO A 103 10.38 5.05 9.30
N LEU A 104 9.75 4.86 8.14
CA LEU A 104 10.36 4.23 6.96
C LEU A 104 11.62 4.93 6.50
N ALA A 105 11.65 6.25 6.60
CA ALA A 105 12.75 7.09 6.13
C ALA A 105 13.92 7.17 7.13
N ARG A 106 13.88 6.34 8.17
CA ARG A 106 14.88 6.24 9.25
C ARG A 106 15.23 4.78 9.57
N CYS A 107 14.95 3.85 8.66
CA CYS A 107 14.94 2.40 8.91
C CYS A 107 14.22 1.96 10.20
N LEU A 108 13.19 2.67 10.65
CA LEU A 108 12.43 2.26 11.84
C LEU A 108 11.25 1.36 11.43
N PRO A 109 10.78 0.47 12.34
CA PRO A 109 9.59 -0.33 12.07
C PRO A 109 8.34 0.53 11.80
N VAL A 110 7.31 -0.09 11.23
CA VAL A 110 6.01 0.53 10.97
C VAL A 110 4.89 -0.24 11.65
N SER A 111 3.66 0.30 11.60
CA SER A 111 2.52 -0.34 12.24
C SER A 111 2.08 -1.62 11.52
N LEU A 112 1.35 -2.49 12.24
CA LEU A 112 0.80 -3.74 11.70
C LEU A 112 -0.09 -3.55 10.46
N PRO A 113 -1.00 -2.54 10.39
CA PRO A 113 -1.78 -2.30 9.20
C PRO A 113 -0.90 -2.13 7.96
N PHE A 114 0.15 -1.31 8.03
CA PHE A 114 1.09 -1.14 6.93
C PHE A 114 1.70 -2.48 6.48
N HIS A 115 2.26 -3.23 7.42
CA HIS A 115 2.90 -4.52 7.14
C HIS A 115 1.93 -5.54 6.53
N ASN A 116 0.68 -5.58 6.99
CA ASN A 116 -0.34 -6.50 6.48
C ASN A 116 -0.78 -6.19 5.04
N PHE A 117 -0.64 -4.94 4.58
CA PHE A 117 -0.98 -4.52 3.22
C PHE A 117 0.20 -4.44 2.26
N PHE A 118 1.42 -4.73 2.72
CA PHE A 118 2.64 -4.52 1.93
C PHE A 118 3.43 -5.81 1.70
N ASN A 119 3.97 -5.94 0.47
CA ASN A 119 4.97 -6.94 0.09
C ASN A 119 4.59 -8.38 0.47
N LEU A 120 5.56 -9.28 0.68
CA LEU A 120 5.31 -10.64 1.11
C LEU A 120 5.38 -10.77 2.64
N THR A 121 4.67 -11.77 3.17
CA THR A 121 4.83 -12.21 4.56
C THR A 121 4.87 -13.73 4.61
N LYS A 122 5.78 -14.30 5.37
CA LYS A 122 5.79 -15.74 5.65
C LYS A 122 5.11 -16.02 6.98
N ILE A 123 4.11 -16.88 6.97
CA ILE A 123 3.49 -17.42 8.17
C ILE A 123 4.11 -18.78 8.44
N VAL A 124 4.51 -19.01 9.69
CA VAL A 124 4.95 -20.32 10.20
C VAL A 124 4.11 -20.64 11.42
N GLN A 125 3.24 -21.63 11.29
CA GLN A 125 2.37 -22.08 12.37
C GLN A 125 3.00 -23.25 13.11
N THR A 126 3.08 -23.15 14.43
CA THR A 126 3.51 -24.26 15.31
C THR A 126 2.52 -24.42 16.46
N PRO A 127 2.58 -25.53 17.23
CA PRO A 127 1.79 -25.64 18.44
C PRO A 127 2.12 -24.54 19.45
N GLY A 128 1.13 -23.73 19.82
CA GLY A 128 1.24 -22.68 20.85
C GLY A 128 1.77 -21.33 20.37
N LEU A 129 2.28 -21.22 19.13
CA LEU A 129 2.62 -19.93 18.53
C LEU A 129 2.51 -19.94 16.99
N THR A 130 2.21 -18.77 16.43
CA THR A 130 2.33 -18.50 15.00
C THR A 130 3.32 -17.37 14.80
N LEU A 131 4.37 -17.61 14.01
CA LEU A 131 5.32 -16.58 13.60
C LEU A 131 4.89 -15.97 12.28
N ILE A 132 4.93 -14.64 12.21
CA ILE A 132 4.72 -13.88 10.98
C ILE A 132 6.01 -13.13 10.70
N LEU A 133 6.69 -13.50 9.62
CA LEU A 133 7.86 -12.80 9.12
C LEU A 133 7.38 -11.84 8.03
N TYR A 134 7.58 -10.55 8.23
CA TYR A 134 7.31 -9.56 7.19
C TYR A 134 8.56 -9.44 6.32
N GLU A 135 8.39 -9.27 5.01
CA GLU A 135 9.52 -8.98 4.14
C GLU A 135 10.04 -7.58 4.43
N SER A 136 9.18 -6.56 4.28
CA SER A 136 9.56 -5.15 4.22
C SER A 136 8.58 -4.28 5.03
N PRO A 137 9.03 -3.13 5.56
CA PRO A 137 10.43 -2.71 5.71
C PRO A 137 11.18 -3.56 6.75
N ASN A 138 12.49 -3.79 6.54
CA ASN A 138 13.44 -4.26 7.57
C ASN A 138 13.24 -5.66 8.14
N SER A 139 12.51 -6.50 7.41
CA SER A 139 12.21 -7.88 7.78
C SER A 139 11.91 -8.16 9.26
N PRO A 140 11.04 -7.37 9.93
CA PRO A 140 10.70 -7.64 11.31
C PRO A 140 9.86 -8.90 11.39
N HIS A 141 9.89 -9.52 12.56
CA HIS A 141 9.03 -10.64 12.88
C HIS A 141 8.00 -10.24 13.94
N ARG A 142 6.86 -10.91 13.90
CA ARG A 142 5.81 -10.84 14.90
C ARG A 142 5.52 -12.25 15.40
N THR A 143 5.36 -12.37 16.71
CA THR A 143 4.92 -13.61 17.36
C THR A 143 3.48 -13.46 17.83
N VAL A 144 2.62 -14.36 17.38
CA VAL A 144 1.25 -14.50 17.86
C VAL A 144 1.20 -15.72 18.78
N PHE A 145 0.98 -15.50 20.08
CA PHE A 145 0.86 -16.60 21.04
C PHE A 145 -0.52 -17.25 20.92
N THR A 146 -0.57 -18.55 20.65
CA THR A 146 -1.80 -19.33 20.48
C THR A 146 -1.98 -20.38 21.57
N ASP A 147 -1.20 -20.28 22.64
CA ASP A 147 -1.19 -21.19 23.80
C ASP A 147 -2.25 -20.87 24.88
N GLY A 148 -3.18 -19.95 24.57
CA GLY A 148 -4.31 -19.61 25.42
C GLY A 148 -4.05 -18.49 26.43
N ARG A 149 -2.83 -17.94 26.49
CA ARG A 149 -2.51 -16.76 27.32
C ARG A 149 -3.30 -15.52 26.87
N ASP A 150 -3.50 -14.58 27.79
CA ASP A 150 -4.06 -13.27 27.50
C ASP A 150 -2.96 -12.25 27.16
N LEU A 151 -3.37 -11.10 26.62
CA LEU A 151 -2.46 -9.97 26.42
C LEU A 151 -1.89 -9.49 27.76
N PRO A 152 -0.64 -8.99 27.79
CA PRO A 152 -0.11 -8.34 28.98
C PRO A 152 -1.01 -7.19 29.42
N LYS A 153 -1.26 -7.08 30.73
CA LYS A 153 -2.10 -6.00 31.30
C LYS A 153 -1.40 -4.64 31.28
N ASP A 154 -0.08 -4.64 31.43
CA ASP A 154 0.79 -3.45 31.46
C ASP A 154 2.06 -3.73 30.63
N PRO A 155 1.94 -3.74 29.28
CA PRO A 155 3.08 -4.03 28.40
C PRO A 155 4.03 -2.83 28.30
N ASN A 156 5.33 -3.09 28.21
CA ASN A 156 6.27 -2.09 27.69
C ASN A 156 5.94 -1.83 26.22
N PRO A 157 5.58 -0.60 25.80
CA PRO A 157 5.13 -0.33 24.43
C PRO A 157 6.20 -0.65 23.38
N THR A 158 5.81 -1.34 22.30
CA THR A 158 6.71 -1.71 21.19
C THR A 158 6.10 -1.35 19.83
N TRP A 159 6.88 -1.39 18.75
CA TRP A 159 6.39 -1.01 17.43
C TRP A 159 5.27 -1.92 16.89
N LEU A 160 5.37 -3.23 17.14
CA LEU A 160 4.42 -4.24 16.66
C LEU A 160 3.46 -4.73 17.74
N GLY A 161 3.59 -4.20 18.96
CA GLY A 161 2.81 -4.63 20.12
C GLY A 161 3.01 -6.10 20.48
N TYR A 162 2.05 -6.63 21.23
CA TYR A 162 1.95 -8.02 21.64
C TYR A 162 0.71 -8.62 21.01
N SER A 163 0.77 -9.88 20.59
CA SER A 163 -0.34 -10.54 19.89
C SER A 163 -0.68 -11.89 20.52
N VAL A 164 -1.97 -12.12 20.74
CA VAL A 164 -2.52 -13.42 21.15
C VAL A 164 -3.58 -13.87 20.15
N GLY A 165 -3.61 -15.16 19.86
CA GLY A 165 -4.52 -15.77 18.89
C GLY A 165 -5.41 -16.83 19.52
N ARG A 166 -6.69 -16.84 19.12
CA ARG A 166 -7.66 -17.89 19.49
C ARG A 166 -8.40 -18.37 18.25
N TRP A 167 -8.68 -19.66 18.16
CA TRP A 167 -9.43 -20.23 17.06
C TRP A 167 -10.93 -20.08 17.28
N ASP A 168 -11.61 -19.50 16.30
CA ASP A 168 -13.08 -19.45 16.17
C ASP A 168 -13.46 -20.31 14.95
N GLY A 169 -13.79 -21.58 15.21
CA GLY A 169 -13.89 -22.60 14.17
C GLY A 169 -12.58 -22.75 13.39
N ASP A 170 -12.65 -22.40 12.10
CA ASP A 170 -11.55 -22.40 11.12
C ASP A 170 -10.89 -21.02 10.94
N THR A 171 -11.24 -20.04 11.78
CA THR A 171 -10.67 -18.69 11.71
C THR A 171 -9.73 -18.46 12.89
N LEU A 172 -8.49 -18.07 12.62
CA LEU A 172 -7.59 -17.57 13.66
C LEU A 172 -7.94 -16.11 13.94
N VAL A 173 -8.42 -15.81 15.14
CA VAL A 173 -8.71 -14.46 15.62
C VAL A 173 -7.53 -13.99 16.44
N VAL A 174 -6.85 -12.95 15.97
CA VAL A 174 -5.66 -12.39 16.62
C VAL A 174 -6.00 -11.03 17.20
N THR A 175 -5.73 -10.83 18.48
CA THR A 175 -5.85 -9.52 19.13
C THR A 175 -4.47 -8.99 19.49
N SER A 176 -4.22 -7.72 19.16
CA SER A 176 -2.95 -7.05 19.42
C SER A 176 -3.13 -5.71 20.13
N ALA A 177 -2.23 -5.41 21.05
CA ALA A 177 -2.17 -4.15 21.81
C ALA A 177 -0.75 -3.90 22.35
N GLY A 178 -0.55 -2.82 23.10
CA GLY A 178 0.77 -2.46 23.66
C GLY A 178 1.71 -1.89 22.59
N PHE A 179 1.14 -1.18 21.63
CA PHE A 179 1.90 -0.45 20.62
C PHE A 179 2.50 0.81 21.22
N ASN A 180 3.63 1.26 20.68
CA ASN A 180 4.09 2.63 20.87
C ASN A 180 3.39 3.58 19.89
N ASP A 181 3.46 4.87 20.17
CA ASP A 181 2.86 5.97 19.38
C ASP A 181 3.72 6.41 18.17
N LYS A 182 4.78 5.67 17.85
CA LYS A 182 5.78 6.05 16.82
C LYS A 182 5.45 5.52 15.43
N GLY A 183 4.66 4.45 15.35
CA GLY A 183 4.22 3.86 14.08
C GLY A 183 3.23 4.76 13.33
N TRP A 184 3.23 4.64 12.00
CA TRP A 184 2.19 5.20 11.14
C TRP A 184 1.34 4.04 10.63
N LEU A 185 0.01 4.22 10.63
CA LEU A 185 -0.92 3.16 10.21
C LEU A 185 -0.78 2.84 8.72
N ASP A 186 -0.38 3.82 7.90
CA ASP A 186 -0.23 3.68 6.46
C ASP A 186 0.91 4.54 5.90
N SER A 187 1.09 4.47 4.58
CA SER A 187 2.14 5.20 3.85
C SER A 187 1.87 6.70 3.73
N ALA A 188 0.64 7.15 3.96
CA ALA A 188 0.26 8.55 3.86
C ALA A 188 0.48 9.31 5.17
N GLY A 189 0.45 8.60 6.30
CA GLY A 189 0.91 9.09 7.59
C GLY A 189 -0.18 9.26 8.62
N HIS A 190 -1.25 8.47 8.56
CA HIS A 190 -2.24 8.42 9.64
C HIS A 190 -1.57 7.97 10.95
N PRO A 191 -1.79 8.69 12.07
CA PRO A 191 -1.17 8.37 13.35
C PRO A 191 -1.80 7.16 14.03
N GLN A 192 -1.08 6.60 14.98
CA GLN A 192 -1.60 5.67 15.99
C GLN A 192 -1.16 6.14 17.37
N THR A 193 -1.78 5.60 18.42
CA THR A 193 -1.37 5.81 19.80
C THR A 193 -1.19 4.49 20.56
N GLU A 194 -0.79 4.57 21.81
CA GLU A 194 -0.72 3.42 22.71
C GLU A 194 -2.11 2.83 23.06
N SER A 195 -3.18 3.56 22.77
CA SER A 195 -4.56 3.06 22.92
C SER A 195 -5.00 2.13 21.80
N LEU A 196 -4.21 2.04 20.72
CA LEU A 196 -4.51 1.19 19.58
C LEU A 196 -4.69 -0.28 20.00
N ARG A 197 -5.80 -0.85 19.53
CA ARG A 197 -6.08 -2.28 19.53
C ARG A 197 -6.41 -2.72 18.12
N ILE A 198 -5.83 -3.85 17.72
CA ILE A 198 -6.08 -4.44 16.41
C ILE A 198 -6.63 -5.85 16.61
N THR A 199 -7.76 -6.14 15.96
CA THR A 199 -8.31 -7.50 15.87
C THR A 199 -8.29 -7.97 14.42
N GLU A 200 -7.47 -8.98 14.14
CA GLU A 200 -7.41 -9.63 12.83
C GLU A 200 -8.19 -10.95 12.84
N ARG A 201 -8.84 -11.27 11.72
CA ARG A 201 -9.46 -12.58 11.47
C ARG A 201 -8.86 -13.16 10.20
N LEU A 202 -8.18 -14.29 10.34
CA LEU A 202 -7.50 -14.97 9.25
C LEU A 202 -8.18 -16.31 8.98
N ARG A 203 -8.79 -16.47 7.80
CA ARG A 203 -9.46 -17.70 7.38
C ARG A 203 -8.90 -18.16 6.04
N ARG A 204 -8.17 -19.27 6.03
CA ARG A 204 -7.69 -19.92 4.79
C ARG A 204 -8.84 -20.74 4.19
N ARG A 205 -9.43 -20.25 3.09
CA ARG A 205 -10.60 -20.87 2.43
C ARG A 205 -10.22 -22.16 1.71
N ASP A 206 -9.09 -22.11 1.02
CA ASP A 206 -8.53 -23.18 0.19
C ASP A 206 -6.98 -23.09 0.24
N PHE A 207 -6.28 -23.80 -0.64
CA PHE A 207 -4.83 -23.82 -0.64
C PHE A 207 -4.22 -22.43 -0.86
N GLY A 208 -4.81 -21.58 -1.70
CA GLY A 208 -4.19 -20.35 -2.18
C GLY A 208 -4.83 -19.05 -1.72
N HIS A 209 -6.01 -19.08 -1.09
CA HIS A 209 -6.78 -17.88 -0.77
C HIS A 209 -7.12 -17.81 0.72
N MET A 210 -6.86 -16.64 1.29
CA MET A 210 -7.15 -16.32 2.68
C MET A 210 -8.05 -15.08 2.76
N ASP A 211 -9.18 -15.21 3.43
CA ASP A 211 -9.96 -14.05 3.86
C ASP A 211 -9.24 -13.39 5.04
N PHE A 212 -9.00 -12.08 4.92
CA PHE A 212 -8.32 -11.26 5.90
C PHE A 212 -9.23 -10.09 6.29
N GLU A 213 -9.62 -10.05 7.55
CA GLU A 213 -10.31 -8.91 8.14
C GLU A 213 -9.43 -8.30 9.22
N MET A 214 -9.43 -6.98 9.32
CA MET A 214 -8.69 -6.26 10.36
C MET A 214 -9.56 -5.13 10.89
N THR A 215 -9.84 -5.17 12.18
CA THR A 215 -10.53 -4.10 12.91
C THR A 215 -9.49 -3.25 13.63
N ILE A 216 -9.55 -1.95 13.41
CA ILE A 216 -8.71 -0.94 14.07
C ILE A 216 -9.59 -0.22 15.09
N ASP A 217 -9.15 -0.20 16.33
CA ASP A 217 -9.77 0.51 17.45
C ASP A 217 -8.70 1.35 18.15
N ASP A 218 -8.68 2.65 17.86
CA ASP A 218 -7.88 3.62 18.60
C ASP A 218 -8.79 4.81 18.93
N PRO A 219 -9.43 4.82 20.12
CA PRO A 219 -10.44 5.82 20.47
C PRO A 219 -9.87 7.23 20.63
N THR A 220 -8.55 7.39 20.57
CA THR A 220 -7.91 8.71 20.58
C THR A 220 -7.74 9.28 19.17
N VAL A 221 -7.73 8.42 18.15
CA VAL A 221 -7.51 8.78 16.74
C VAL A 221 -8.81 8.74 15.95
N PHE A 222 -9.68 7.78 16.24
CA PHE A 222 -10.94 7.55 15.53
C PHE A 222 -12.12 7.60 16.49
N THR A 223 -13.24 8.16 16.03
CA THR A 223 -14.47 8.29 16.82
C THR A 223 -15.16 6.95 17.09
N ARG A 224 -14.81 5.92 16.31
CA ARG A 224 -15.33 4.56 16.38
C ARG A 224 -14.33 3.56 15.80
N PRO A 225 -14.39 2.28 16.22
CA PRO A 225 -13.69 1.22 15.51
C PRO A 225 -14.19 1.08 14.07
N PHE A 226 -13.31 0.64 13.18
CA PHE A 226 -13.67 0.31 11.81
C PHE A 226 -12.95 -0.95 11.34
N THR A 227 -13.56 -1.64 10.38
CA THR A 227 -13.05 -2.92 9.87
C THR A 227 -12.78 -2.81 8.37
N VAL A 228 -11.57 -3.21 7.97
CA VAL A 228 -11.21 -3.39 6.57
C VAL A 228 -11.21 -4.88 6.22
N LYS A 229 -11.67 -5.21 5.01
CA LYS A 229 -11.76 -6.59 4.53
C LYS A 229 -11.03 -6.74 3.20
N LYS A 230 -10.17 -7.73 3.10
CA LYS A 230 -9.40 -8.05 1.91
C LYS A 230 -9.19 -9.55 1.78
N GLU A 231 -8.71 -9.94 0.61
CA GLU A 231 -8.19 -11.27 0.35
C GLU A 231 -6.66 -11.22 0.31
N ARG A 232 -6.02 -12.28 0.79
CA ARG A 232 -4.58 -12.53 0.59
C ARG A 232 -4.40 -13.75 -0.29
N LEU A 233 -3.54 -13.61 -1.28
CA LEU A 233 -3.17 -14.68 -2.21
C LEU A 233 -1.84 -15.29 -1.78
N LEU A 234 -1.75 -16.63 -1.80
CA LEU A 234 -0.51 -17.36 -1.60
C LEU A 234 0.47 -17.04 -2.74
N ALA A 235 1.70 -16.68 -2.39
CA ALA A 235 2.82 -16.65 -3.30
C ALA A 235 3.47 -18.05 -3.30
N ALA A 236 2.94 -18.95 -4.13
CA ALA A 236 3.47 -20.30 -4.26
C ALA A 236 4.81 -20.30 -5.01
N ASP A 237 5.62 -21.34 -4.77
CA ASP A 237 6.89 -21.60 -5.46
C ASP A 237 7.88 -20.43 -5.36
N THR A 238 7.89 -19.75 -4.21
CA THR A 238 8.87 -18.73 -3.85
C THR A 238 9.22 -18.79 -2.36
N GLU A 239 10.14 -17.95 -1.94
CA GLU A 239 10.55 -17.82 -0.55
C GLU A 239 10.67 -16.34 -0.17
N LEU A 240 10.43 -16.05 1.11
CA LEU A 240 10.64 -14.71 1.67
C LEU A 240 12.14 -14.41 1.70
N LEU A 241 12.54 -13.30 1.10
CA LEU A 241 13.90 -12.79 1.14
C LEU A 241 13.96 -11.65 2.16
N GLU A 242 15.15 -11.42 2.71
CA GLU A 242 15.39 -10.27 3.55
C GLU A 242 15.28 -8.95 2.76
N ASP A 243 14.66 -7.97 3.39
CA ASP A 243 14.74 -6.56 3.02
C ASP A 243 15.54 -5.86 4.11
N VAL A 244 16.69 -5.31 3.72
CA VAL A 244 17.60 -4.63 4.61
C VAL A 244 17.69 -3.17 4.18
N CYS A 245 17.15 -2.29 5.00
CA CYS A 245 17.41 -0.86 4.91
C CYS A 245 18.84 -0.62 5.41
N GLU A 246 19.76 -0.46 4.46
CA GLU A 246 21.19 -0.28 4.71
C GLU A 246 21.57 1.19 4.61
N ASN A 247 22.26 1.69 5.63
CA ASN A 247 23.01 2.95 5.59
C ASN A 247 22.19 4.18 5.17
N GLU A 248 21.16 4.54 5.95
CA GLU A 248 20.23 5.69 5.79
C GLU A 248 20.89 7.03 5.42
N LYS A 249 21.44 7.12 4.21
CA LYS A 249 22.14 8.28 3.67
C LYS A 249 21.16 9.29 3.11
N ASP A 250 20.04 8.79 2.59
CA ASP A 250 19.00 9.59 1.98
C ASP A 250 18.22 10.44 2.99
N GLY A 251 18.24 10.09 4.28
CA GLY A 251 17.58 10.87 5.33
C GLY A 251 18.03 12.34 5.37
N SER A 252 19.29 12.61 5.04
CA SER A 252 19.85 13.98 4.94
C SER A 252 19.41 14.74 3.67
N HIS A 253 18.93 14.01 2.66
CA HIS A 253 18.45 14.54 1.39
C HIS A 253 16.93 14.72 1.36
N LEU A 254 16.22 14.25 2.38
CA LEU A 254 14.78 14.44 2.50
C LEU A 254 14.46 15.93 2.71
N SER A 255 13.79 16.50 1.72
CA SER A 255 13.21 17.83 1.82
C SER A 255 11.83 17.76 2.48
N GLY A 256 11.58 18.69 3.39
CA GLY A 256 10.34 18.77 4.14
C GLY A 256 9.27 19.59 3.44
N ASP A 257 8.61 20.43 4.22
CA ASP A 257 7.67 21.43 3.73
C ASP A 257 8.36 22.34 2.71
N THR A 258 7.79 22.43 1.51
CA THR A 258 8.33 23.27 0.43
C THR A 258 8.10 24.76 0.69
N GLY A 259 7.29 25.12 1.70
CA GLY A 259 6.88 26.49 1.98
C GLY A 259 5.90 27.07 0.95
N ILE A 260 5.62 26.32 -0.13
CA ILE A 260 4.69 26.73 -1.18
C ILE A 260 3.27 26.58 -0.65
N ARG A 261 2.48 27.63 -0.80
CA ARG A 261 1.06 27.66 -0.45
C ARG A 261 0.29 28.24 -1.63
N LEU A 262 -0.59 27.43 -2.20
CA LEU A 262 -1.39 27.84 -3.35
C LEU A 262 -2.70 28.43 -2.85
N SER A 263 -3.20 29.45 -3.55
CA SER A 263 -4.49 30.05 -3.19
C SER A 263 -5.64 29.06 -3.40
N PRO A 264 -6.73 29.16 -2.61
CA PRO A 264 -7.93 28.32 -2.82
C PRO A 264 -8.47 28.41 -4.24
N GLY A 265 -8.43 29.59 -4.87
CA GLY A 265 -8.86 29.79 -6.25
C GLY A 265 -7.99 29.02 -7.27
N LEU A 266 -6.67 28.95 -7.04
CA LEU A 266 -5.78 28.18 -7.89
C LEU A 266 -5.99 26.67 -7.74
N LEU A 267 -6.15 26.18 -6.51
CA LEU A 267 -6.47 24.77 -6.24
C LEU A 267 -7.82 24.38 -6.87
N ALA A 268 -8.83 25.24 -6.75
CA ALA A 268 -10.14 25.02 -7.38
C ALA A 268 -10.04 24.94 -8.91
N ALA A 269 -9.14 25.71 -9.54
CA ALA A 269 -8.92 25.64 -10.98
C ALA A 269 -8.30 24.30 -11.44
N TYR A 270 -7.57 23.62 -10.56
CA TYR A 270 -7.01 22.28 -10.80
C TYR A 270 -8.00 21.14 -10.53
N ALA A 271 -9.09 21.39 -9.79
CA ALA A 271 -10.10 20.38 -9.58
C ALA A 271 -10.82 20.02 -10.89
N GLY A 272 -11.05 18.73 -11.11
CA GLY A 272 -11.72 18.23 -12.30
C GLY A 272 -11.63 16.73 -12.49
N VAL A 273 -12.29 16.25 -13.54
CA VAL A 273 -12.17 14.87 -14.03
C VAL A 273 -11.16 14.84 -15.16
N TYR A 274 -10.24 13.88 -15.11
CA TYR A 274 -9.17 13.70 -16.10
C TYR A 274 -9.22 12.29 -16.67
N GLU A 275 -9.06 12.14 -17.99
CA GLU A 275 -9.05 10.84 -18.67
C GLU A 275 -7.66 10.54 -19.24
N LEU A 276 -7.05 9.46 -18.76
CA LEU A 276 -5.69 9.02 -19.13
C LEU A 276 -5.67 8.12 -20.38
N ALA A 277 -6.75 7.36 -20.56
CA ALA A 277 -7.04 6.51 -21.72
C ALA A 277 -8.55 6.23 -21.69
N ALA A 278 -9.10 5.71 -22.80
CA ALA A 278 -10.53 5.41 -22.91
C ALA A 278 -11.05 4.63 -21.68
N GLY A 279 -11.96 5.25 -20.91
CA GLY A 279 -12.57 4.66 -19.71
C GLY A 279 -11.69 4.65 -18.45
N ARG A 280 -10.44 5.12 -18.52
CA ARG A 280 -9.53 5.26 -17.36
C ARG A 280 -9.51 6.71 -16.92
N THR A 281 -10.44 7.03 -16.02
CA THR A 281 -10.59 8.38 -15.45
C THR A 281 -10.13 8.43 -14.00
N PHE A 282 -9.69 9.60 -13.58
CA PHE A 282 -9.46 9.93 -12.18
C PHE A 282 -9.95 11.35 -11.90
N VAL A 283 -10.24 11.59 -10.63
CA VAL A 283 -10.79 12.85 -10.13
C VAL A 283 -9.73 13.56 -9.30
N VAL A 284 -9.51 14.84 -9.58
CA VAL A 284 -8.76 15.74 -8.71
C VAL A 284 -9.76 16.61 -7.96
N ARG A 285 -9.71 16.59 -6.63
CA ARG A 285 -10.56 17.39 -5.74
C ARG A 285 -9.71 18.36 -4.94
N ALA A 286 -10.22 19.56 -4.71
CA ALA A 286 -9.65 20.50 -3.75
C ALA A 286 -10.39 20.37 -2.42
N THR A 287 -9.67 20.12 -1.33
CA THR A 287 -10.21 20.04 0.03
C THR A 287 -9.32 20.85 0.95
N GLY A 288 -9.86 21.91 1.54
CA GLY A 288 -9.06 22.87 2.31
C GLY A 288 -7.97 23.52 1.44
N ASP A 289 -6.72 23.40 1.87
CA ASP A 289 -5.53 23.94 1.23
C ASP A 289 -4.76 22.92 0.36
N MET A 290 -5.38 21.77 0.04
CA MET A 290 -4.73 20.68 -0.69
C MET A 290 -5.56 20.15 -1.86
N LEU A 291 -4.86 19.50 -2.78
CA LEU A 291 -5.48 18.65 -3.80
C LEU A 291 -5.42 17.19 -3.38
N PHE A 292 -6.43 16.43 -3.78
CA PHE A 292 -6.49 14.98 -3.66
C PHE A 292 -6.75 14.38 -5.04
N VAL A 293 -6.10 13.26 -5.34
CA VAL A 293 -6.32 12.49 -6.57
C VAL A 293 -6.94 11.14 -6.23
N GLN A 294 -7.91 10.71 -7.02
CA GLN A 294 -8.56 9.42 -6.84
C GLN A 294 -8.99 8.81 -8.19
N GLY A 295 -8.44 7.65 -8.53
CA GLY A 295 -8.88 6.81 -9.64
C GLY A 295 -10.03 5.89 -9.24
N LEU A 296 -10.69 5.27 -10.22
CA LEU A 296 -11.70 4.25 -9.95
C LEU A 296 -11.06 3.02 -9.28
N GLY A 297 -11.50 2.69 -8.06
CA GLY A 297 -10.95 1.57 -7.29
C GLY A 297 -9.53 1.82 -6.75
N GLU A 298 -9.08 3.07 -6.77
CA GLU A 298 -7.80 3.51 -6.20
C GLU A 298 -8.05 4.35 -4.94
N PRO A 299 -7.13 4.34 -3.96
CA PRO A 299 -7.29 5.15 -2.76
C PRO A 299 -7.21 6.64 -3.10
N LYS A 300 -7.94 7.45 -2.34
CA LYS A 300 -7.84 8.91 -2.36
C LYS A 300 -6.50 9.31 -1.76
N LEU A 301 -5.66 9.95 -2.56
CA LEU A 301 -4.31 10.33 -2.15
C LEU A 301 -4.13 11.84 -2.11
N PRO A 302 -3.54 12.40 -1.03
CA PRO A 302 -3.16 13.79 -1.02
C PRO A 302 -2.04 14.06 -2.03
N LEU A 303 -2.07 15.25 -2.63
CA LEU A 303 -1.06 15.75 -3.53
C LEU A 303 -0.14 16.76 -2.82
N PHE A 304 1.14 16.43 -2.75
CA PHE A 304 2.21 17.28 -2.24
C PHE A 304 2.58 18.34 -3.27
N VAL A 305 2.56 19.61 -2.89
CA VAL A 305 2.94 20.71 -3.79
C VAL A 305 4.45 20.78 -3.98
N GLN A 306 4.90 20.84 -5.24
CA GLN A 306 6.29 21.01 -5.64
C GLN A 306 6.53 22.35 -6.35
N SER A 307 5.51 22.85 -7.06
CA SER A 307 5.44 24.20 -7.64
C SER A 307 3.97 24.58 -7.85
N ASP A 308 3.71 25.75 -8.44
CA ASP A 308 2.36 26.18 -8.81
C ASP A 308 1.61 25.20 -9.71
N THR A 309 2.31 24.38 -10.49
CA THR A 309 1.74 23.40 -11.43
C THR A 309 2.15 21.96 -11.14
N LYS A 310 3.21 21.73 -10.35
CA LYS A 310 3.77 20.40 -10.10
C LYS A 310 3.39 19.89 -8.72
N PHE A 311 2.97 18.64 -8.70
CA PHE A 311 2.56 17.94 -7.49
C PHE A 311 3.13 16.52 -7.47
N MET A 312 3.15 15.88 -6.31
CA MET A 312 3.51 14.47 -6.13
C MET A 312 2.49 13.76 -5.25
N SER A 313 2.43 12.43 -5.28
CA SER A 313 1.65 11.66 -4.29
C SER A 313 2.47 10.51 -3.73
N THR A 314 1.96 9.88 -2.68
CA THR A 314 2.62 8.74 -2.04
C THR A 314 2.81 7.56 -2.99
N ALA A 315 1.85 7.34 -3.90
CA ALA A 315 1.88 6.26 -4.88
C ALA A 315 2.54 6.67 -6.22
N ASN A 316 2.66 7.98 -6.51
CA ASN A 316 3.35 8.47 -7.70
C ASN A 316 4.41 9.53 -7.31
N PRO A 317 5.63 9.09 -6.96
CA PRO A 317 6.72 10.00 -6.58
C PRO A 317 7.30 10.77 -7.77
N THR A 318 7.10 10.31 -9.02
CA THR A 318 7.51 11.09 -10.20
C THR A 318 6.59 12.29 -10.45
N GLY A 319 5.37 12.22 -9.91
CA GLY A 319 4.48 13.35 -9.77
C GLY A 319 3.52 13.61 -10.92
N PHE A 320 2.92 14.78 -10.87
CA PHE A 320 1.86 15.27 -11.73
C PHE A 320 2.14 16.71 -12.10
N GLU A 321 1.83 17.13 -13.33
CA GLU A 321 1.95 18.52 -13.74
C GLU A 321 0.73 19.02 -14.50
N PHE A 322 0.07 20.04 -13.96
CA PHE A 322 -1.08 20.68 -14.60
C PHE A 322 -0.62 21.60 -15.72
N ILE A 323 -1.12 21.36 -16.94
CA ILE A 323 -0.78 22.15 -18.11
C ILE A 323 -1.96 23.04 -18.50
N LYS A 324 -1.69 24.35 -18.60
CA LYS A 324 -2.66 25.36 -19.01
C LYS A 324 -2.60 25.58 -20.53
N ASP A 325 -3.73 25.91 -21.13
CA ASP A 325 -3.80 26.38 -22.52
C ASP A 325 -3.38 27.86 -22.64
N ALA A 326 -3.42 28.41 -23.87
CA ALA A 326 -3.05 29.80 -24.14
C ALA A 326 -3.97 30.82 -23.43
N GLN A 327 -5.16 30.40 -22.99
CA GLN A 327 -6.13 31.20 -22.26
C GLN A 327 -5.95 31.07 -20.74
N GLY A 328 -4.98 30.28 -20.27
CA GLY A 328 -4.70 30.05 -18.86
C GLY A 328 -5.60 29.00 -18.20
N ASN A 329 -6.46 28.31 -18.95
CA ASN A 329 -7.31 27.25 -18.42
C ASN A 329 -6.57 25.92 -18.37
N VAL A 330 -6.83 25.10 -17.35
CA VAL A 330 -6.22 23.77 -17.23
C VAL A 330 -6.76 22.86 -18.34
N SER A 331 -5.88 22.45 -19.24
CA SER A 331 -6.24 21.63 -20.41
C SER A 331 -6.04 20.14 -20.16
N HIS A 332 -4.95 19.78 -19.47
CA HIS A 332 -4.61 18.39 -19.16
C HIS A 332 -3.68 18.30 -17.96
N LEU A 333 -3.58 17.09 -17.41
CA LEU A 333 -2.60 16.71 -16.41
C LEU A 333 -1.57 15.79 -17.06
N LEU A 334 -0.28 16.08 -16.90
CA LEU A 334 0.77 15.11 -17.18
C LEU A 334 0.96 14.25 -15.94
N VAL A 335 0.67 12.96 -16.07
CA VAL A 335 1.05 11.95 -15.08
C VAL A 335 2.48 11.53 -15.41
N ARG A 336 3.43 11.98 -14.60
CA ARG A 336 4.85 11.65 -14.78
C ARG A 336 5.06 10.18 -14.41
N GLY A 337 6.03 9.55 -15.06
CA GLY A 337 6.36 8.14 -14.83
C GLY A 337 7.76 7.79 -15.33
N ALA A 338 8.39 6.79 -14.73
CA ALA A 338 9.73 6.33 -15.10
C ALA A 338 9.81 5.83 -16.56
N ALA A 339 8.71 5.28 -17.10
CA ALA A 339 8.60 4.83 -18.48
C ALA A 339 8.15 5.93 -19.46
N GLY A 340 8.09 7.19 -19.01
CA GLY A 340 7.63 8.35 -19.77
C GLY A 340 6.32 8.92 -19.27
N ASP A 341 6.03 10.15 -19.71
CA ASP A 341 4.86 10.91 -19.29
C ASP A 341 3.60 10.48 -20.02
N ARG A 342 2.49 10.50 -19.30
CA ARG A 342 1.17 10.19 -19.84
C ARG A 342 0.25 11.38 -19.71
N LYS A 343 -0.39 11.75 -20.81
CA LYS A 343 -1.34 12.87 -20.87
C LYS A 343 -2.73 12.43 -20.44
N ALA A 344 -3.28 13.05 -19.40
CA ALA A 344 -4.66 12.90 -18.99
C ALA A 344 -5.47 14.15 -19.36
N VAL A 345 -6.39 14.02 -20.31
CA VAL A 345 -7.18 15.14 -20.83
C VAL A 345 -8.25 15.53 -19.83
N ARG A 346 -8.39 16.83 -19.53
CA ARG A 346 -9.47 17.32 -18.66
C ARG A 346 -10.81 17.16 -19.36
N LYS A 347 -11.77 16.49 -18.71
CA LYS A 347 -13.10 16.20 -19.23
C LYS A 347 -14.19 17.12 -18.72
N GLY A 348 -13.96 17.75 -17.57
CA GLY A 348 -14.93 18.65 -16.99
C GLY A 348 -14.68 18.90 -15.51
N PRO A 349 -15.59 19.62 -14.85
CA PRO A 349 -15.55 19.80 -13.41
C PRO A 349 -15.78 18.48 -12.68
N VAL A 350 -15.44 18.47 -11.40
CA VAL A 350 -15.77 17.37 -10.50
C VAL A 350 -17.31 17.26 -10.40
N PRO A 351 -17.91 16.07 -10.53
CA PRO A 351 -19.35 15.90 -10.35
C PRO A 351 -19.78 16.32 -8.93
N ASP A 352 -20.90 17.04 -8.85
CA ASP A 352 -21.55 17.37 -7.57
C ASP A 352 -21.87 16.06 -6.84
N GLN A 353 -21.37 15.89 -5.62
CA GLN A 353 -21.71 14.75 -4.76
C GLN A 353 -23.10 14.91 -4.14
N ARG A 354 -24.12 15.12 -4.97
CA ARG A 354 -25.52 15.00 -4.57
C ARG A 354 -26.11 13.73 -5.15
N LYS A 355 -26.02 12.65 -4.38
CA LYS A 355 -27.13 11.79 -3.95
C LYS A 355 -26.65 10.65 -3.08
#